data_AF-A0A1L9RIA1-F1
#
_entry.id   AF-A0A1L9RIA1-F1
#
_cell.length_a   1.000
_cell.length_b   1.000
_cell.length_c   1.000
_cell.angle_alpha   90.00
_cell.angle_beta   90.00
_cell.angle_gamma   90.00
#
_symmetry.space_group_name_H-M   'P 1'
#
loop_
_entity.id
_entity.type
_entity.pdbx_description
1 polymer ?
#
loop_
_entity_poly.entity_id
_entity_poly.type
_entity_poly.pdbx_seq_one_letter_code
_entity_poly.pdbx_strand_id
1 'polypeptide(L)'
;MAPPATDDTLLSPKELDNGKGGFAFAHEDMISLMRYVWEGCLLPQTPDSYATTFGFQISDLNKDVSAELDSIIGSYGEIRTTTTEFRDKTWPAVVDLAAQIRDYAGNAGGTLDSSYYKAILDWVKEYCTTKDDSKKAELKANISAVVKDQLASIDKLSTNVKSTKETLKEFDTKTQTQSAALNNHKRKVMDLLGGSEGRIAALRKQIKTNQDDLQKDKDDYDYDMTVMYAQISYAWIPIIGNIPGAITMGVFAGKAAAMMDTIHKLEKTISDEQAELAADIKLDTDIHRMDASLQNLVTMIKGAITAVGKIEGAWEIIGGDLQGIHDLVKNDGKHPLNEVIARLDGNKIVEKWNGVHDYTTKYVNTAFISEVETKDINQYLKELEDAIKKNTPSKHD
;
A
#
# COMPACT_ATOMS: atom_id res chain seq x y z
N MET A 1 -10.51 -2.06 46.44
CA MET A 1 -10.49 -2.51 45.04
C MET A 1 -10.73 -1.29 44.18
N ALA A 2 -9.78 -0.93 43.32
CA ALA A 2 -10.04 0.05 42.27
C ALA A 2 -11.16 -0.51 41.37
N PRO A 3 -12.12 0.32 40.90
CA PRO A 3 -13.08 -0.13 39.90
C PRO A 3 -12.32 -0.62 38.66
N PRO A 4 -12.80 -1.67 37.97
CA PRO A 4 -12.21 -2.06 36.69
C PRO A 4 -12.26 -0.84 35.75
N ALA A 5 -11.18 -0.63 34.99
CA ALA A 5 -11.12 0.43 34.00
C ALA A 5 -12.40 0.45 33.17
N THR A 6 -13.00 1.64 33.04
CA THR A 6 -14.17 1.88 32.20
C THR A 6 -13.84 1.46 30.78
N ASP A 7 -14.39 0.34 30.34
CA ASP A 7 -14.21 -0.13 28.96
C ASP A 7 -15.09 0.72 28.02
N ASP A 8 -14.65 1.96 27.78
CA ASP A 8 -15.23 2.95 26.85
C ASP A 8 -15.04 2.54 25.37
N THR A 9 -14.89 1.23 25.11
CA THR A 9 -14.56 0.67 23.79
C THR A 9 -15.67 -0.18 23.19
N LEU A 10 -16.74 -0.52 23.93
CA LEU A 10 -17.88 -1.28 23.40
C LEU A 10 -18.46 -0.56 22.17
N LEU A 11 -18.65 -1.29 21.06
CA LEU A 11 -19.11 -0.75 19.76
C LEU A 11 -18.20 0.33 19.15
N SER A 12 -17.01 0.60 19.70
CA SER A 12 -16.03 1.46 19.04
C SER A 12 -15.38 0.72 17.86
N PRO A 13 -14.79 1.43 16.88
CA PRO A 13 -14.19 0.81 15.69
C PRO A 13 -12.93 -0.04 15.97
N LYS A 14 -12.46 -0.13 17.22
CA LYS A 14 -11.27 -0.91 17.61
C LYS A 14 -10.06 -0.57 16.71
N GLU A 15 -9.35 -1.58 16.20
CA GLU A 15 -8.16 -1.46 15.34
C GLU A 15 -8.47 -1.13 13.86
N LEU A 16 -9.68 -0.65 13.53
CA LEU A 16 -9.98 -0.11 12.19
C LEU A 16 -9.30 1.25 11.96
N ASP A 17 -8.91 1.94 13.04
CA ASP A 17 -7.95 3.04 12.99
C ASP A 17 -6.52 2.54 13.33
N ASN A 18 -5.51 3.28 12.88
CA ASN A 18 -4.10 2.93 13.11
C ASN A 18 -3.53 3.49 14.45
N GLY A 19 -4.39 3.97 15.35
CA GLY A 19 -4.01 4.60 16.62
C GLY A 19 -3.30 5.96 16.50
N LYS A 20 -3.03 6.45 15.29
CA LYS A 20 -2.36 7.72 15.00
C LYS A 20 -3.21 8.70 14.18
N GLY A 21 -4.52 8.42 14.05
CA GLY A 21 -5.42 9.23 13.23
C GLY A 21 -5.30 8.94 11.73
N GLY A 22 -5.22 7.67 11.37
CA GLY A 22 -5.32 7.20 9.98
C GLY A 22 -5.98 5.83 9.88
N PHE A 23 -6.24 5.38 8.65
CA PHE A 23 -6.81 4.06 8.39
C PHE A 23 -5.78 2.95 8.62
N ALA A 24 -6.23 1.76 9.03
CA ALA A 24 -5.37 0.60 9.29
C ALA A 24 -4.50 0.20 8.08
N PHE A 25 -4.97 0.43 6.85
CA PHE A 25 -4.11 0.48 5.66
C PHE A 25 -3.49 1.88 5.57
N ALA A 26 -2.33 2.07 6.19
CA ALA A 26 -1.62 3.33 6.12
C ALA A 26 -1.32 3.69 4.64
N HIS A 27 -1.62 4.93 4.26
CA HIS A 27 -1.60 5.38 2.86
C HIS A 27 -0.21 5.35 2.21
N GLU A 28 0.86 5.66 2.98
CA GLU A 28 2.25 5.69 2.50
C GLU A 28 2.77 4.30 2.09
N ASP A 29 2.45 3.27 2.89
CA ASP A 29 2.85 1.88 2.62
C ASP A 29 2.18 1.34 1.34
N MET A 30 0.98 1.85 1.04
CA MET A 30 0.13 1.37 -0.05
C MET A 30 0.49 2.00 -1.40
N ILE A 31 0.85 3.28 -1.44
CA ILE A 31 1.46 3.90 -2.63
C ILE A 31 2.78 3.20 -2.97
N SER A 32 3.61 2.99 -1.95
CA SER A 32 4.90 2.33 -2.12
C SER A 32 4.73 0.89 -2.64
N LEU A 33 3.73 0.16 -2.14
CA LEU A 33 3.39 -1.17 -2.64
C LEU A 33 3.04 -1.13 -4.13
N MET A 34 2.14 -0.23 -4.55
CA MET A 34 1.74 -0.13 -5.96
C MET A 34 2.87 0.32 -6.87
N ARG A 35 3.77 1.18 -6.39
CA ARG A 35 5.00 1.53 -7.09
C ARG A 35 5.81 0.27 -7.41
N TYR A 36 6.05 -0.62 -6.46
CA TYR A 36 6.81 -1.86 -6.74
C TYR A 36 6.05 -2.86 -7.62
N VAL A 37 4.72 -2.94 -7.49
CA VAL A 37 3.89 -3.75 -8.39
C VAL A 37 4.05 -3.28 -9.84
N TRP A 38 4.00 -1.98 -10.09
CA TRP A 38 4.18 -1.43 -11.44
C TRP A 38 5.55 -1.70 -12.04
N GLU A 39 6.63 -1.71 -11.24
CA GLU A 39 7.94 -2.10 -11.76
C GLU A 39 7.92 -3.51 -12.34
N GLY A 40 7.24 -4.45 -11.68
CA GLY A 40 7.04 -5.80 -12.20
C GLY A 40 6.19 -5.84 -13.46
N CYS A 41 5.11 -5.04 -13.54
CA CYS A 41 4.23 -4.97 -14.70
C CYS A 41 4.93 -4.51 -15.99
N LEU A 42 6.03 -3.77 -15.86
CA LEU A 42 6.78 -3.18 -16.96
C LEU A 42 7.99 -4.00 -17.39
N LEU A 43 8.26 -5.14 -16.74
CA LEU A 43 9.42 -5.96 -17.07
C LEU A 43 9.36 -6.50 -18.51
N PRO A 44 10.47 -6.47 -19.25
CA PRO A 44 10.57 -7.06 -20.58
C PRO A 44 10.43 -8.60 -20.51
N GLN A 45 9.88 -9.19 -21.58
CA GLN A 45 9.58 -10.63 -21.66
C GLN A 45 10.30 -11.34 -22.80
N THR A 46 11.12 -10.62 -23.56
CA THR A 46 11.98 -11.19 -24.60
C THR A 46 13.36 -10.55 -24.55
N PRO A 47 14.44 -11.24 -24.97
CA PRO A 47 15.77 -10.66 -25.08
C PRO A 47 15.79 -9.36 -25.91
N ASP A 48 15.09 -9.32 -27.04
CA ASP A 48 15.02 -8.12 -27.89
C ASP A 48 14.33 -6.95 -27.18
N SER A 49 13.23 -7.21 -26.48
CA SER A 49 12.56 -6.17 -25.68
C SER A 49 13.45 -5.68 -24.54
N TYR A 50 14.24 -6.56 -23.94
CA TYR A 50 15.22 -6.22 -22.91
C TYR A 50 16.32 -5.32 -23.48
N ALA A 51 17.02 -5.76 -24.53
CA ALA A 51 18.06 -4.99 -25.20
C ALA A 51 17.58 -3.60 -25.63
N THR A 52 16.37 -3.53 -26.21
CA THR A 52 15.73 -2.27 -26.60
C THR A 52 15.46 -1.38 -25.40
N THR A 53 14.89 -1.95 -24.33
CA THR A 53 14.55 -1.22 -23.10
C THR A 53 15.79 -0.64 -22.43
N PHE A 54 16.88 -1.40 -22.34
CA PHE A 54 18.10 -0.98 -21.66
C PHE A 54 19.12 -0.27 -22.61
N GLY A 55 18.79 -0.16 -23.90
CA GLY A 55 19.59 0.56 -24.89
C GLY A 55 20.98 -0.04 -25.12
N PHE A 56 21.05 -1.34 -25.40
CA PHE A 56 22.27 -2.04 -25.79
C PHE A 56 21.96 -3.12 -26.85
N GLN A 57 22.96 -3.70 -27.52
CA GLN A 57 22.76 -4.86 -28.39
C GLN A 57 23.09 -6.15 -27.65
N ILE A 58 22.33 -7.23 -27.85
CA ILE A 58 22.62 -8.53 -27.20
C ILE A 58 24.05 -9.01 -27.51
N SER A 59 24.57 -8.72 -28.71
CA SER A 59 25.94 -9.02 -29.10
C SER A 59 27.02 -8.30 -28.28
N ASP A 60 26.65 -7.24 -27.58
CA ASP A 60 27.55 -6.49 -26.70
C ASP A 60 27.68 -7.17 -25.33
N LEU A 61 26.80 -8.09 -24.95
CA LEU A 61 26.94 -8.80 -23.67
C LEU A 61 28.12 -9.77 -23.70
N ASN A 62 28.78 -9.92 -22.56
CA ASN A 62 29.70 -11.03 -22.36
C ASN A 62 28.98 -12.36 -22.69
N LYS A 63 29.64 -13.24 -23.43
CA LYS A 63 29.03 -14.49 -23.94
C LYS A 63 28.42 -15.35 -22.83
N ASP A 64 29.07 -15.45 -21.68
CA ASP A 64 28.59 -16.28 -20.58
C ASP A 64 27.41 -15.60 -19.86
N VAL A 65 27.42 -14.27 -19.76
CA VAL A 65 26.28 -13.48 -19.25
C VAL A 65 25.08 -13.57 -20.18
N SER A 66 25.30 -13.48 -21.49
CA SER A 66 24.26 -13.63 -22.50
C SER A 66 23.58 -14.99 -22.42
N ALA A 67 24.28 -16.04 -21.98
CA ALA A 67 23.68 -17.37 -21.81
C ALA A 67 22.72 -17.46 -20.60
N GLU A 68 22.87 -16.59 -19.60
CA GLU A 68 21.95 -16.51 -18.45
C GLU A 68 20.73 -15.61 -18.73
N LEU A 69 20.80 -14.74 -19.75
CA LEU A 69 19.75 -13.77 -20.07
C LEU A 69 18.38 -14.41 -20.26
N ASP A 70 18.28 -15.53 -21.00
CA ASP A 70 16.98 -16.21 -21.22
C ASP A 70 16.35 -16.67 -19.90
N SER A 71 17.15 -17.08 -18.92
CA SER A 71 16.66 -17.48 -17.59
C SER A 71 16.17 -16.28 -16.79
N ILE A 72 16.87 -15.14 -16.88
CA ILE A 72 16.45 -13.87 -16.27
C ILE A 72 15.12 -13.41 -16.87
N ILE A 73 15.00 -13.44 -18.21
CA ILE A 73 13.78 -13.07 -18.93
C ILE A 73 12.62 -14.01 -18.56
N GLY A 74 12.88 -15.30 -18.38
CA GLY A 74 11.90 -16.25 -17.85
C GLY A 74 11.35 -15.82 -16.49
N SER A 75 12.25 -15.52 -15.54
CA SER A 75 11.86 -15.00 -14.22
C SER A 75 11.08 -13.67 -14.31
N TYR A 76 11.49 -12.77 -15.20
CA TYR A 76 10.79 -11.50 -15.45
C TYR A 76 9.38 -11.72 -15.98
N GLY A 77 9.17 -12.72 -16.85
CA GLY A 77 7.86 -13.10 -17.32
C GLY A 77 6.91 -13.56 -16.20
N GLU A 78 7.43 -14.33 -15.24
CA GLU A 78 6.66 -14.79 -14.08
C GLU A 78 6.31 -13.63 -13.12
N ILE A 79 7.29 -12.77 -12.84
CA ILE A 79 7.11 -11.57 -12.01
C ILE A 79 6.06 -10.66 -12.65
N ARG A 80 6.17 -10.38 -13.96
CA ARG A 80 5.21 -9.55 -14.69
C ARG A 80 3.80 -10.10 -14.62
N THR A 81 3.64 -11.41 -14.81
CA THR A 81 2.33 -12.07 -14.73
C THR A 81 1.74 -11.89 -13.33
N THR A 82 2.54 -12.12 -12.29
CA THR A 82 2.12 -12.07 -10.89
C THR A 82 1.74 -10.66 -10.46
N THR A 83 2.55 -9.66 -10.82
CA THR A 83 2.30 -8.25 -10.53
C THR A 83 1.14 -7.67 -11.33
N THR A 84 0.97 -8.07 -12.60
CA THR A 84 -0.20 -7.70 -13.41
C THR A 84 -1.49 -8.26 -12.83
N GLU A 85 -1.50 -9.53 -12.42
CA GLU A 85 -2.66 -10.12 -11.74
C GLU A 85 -2.98 -9.39 -10.43
N PHE A 86 -1.95 -9.02 -9.66
CA PHE A 86 -2.15 -8.24 -8.45
C PHE A 86 -2.76 -6.86 -8.74
N ARG A 87 -2.20 -6.12 -9.69
CA ARG A 87 -2.69 -4.80 -10.11
C ARG A 87 -4.14 -4.84 -10.57
N ASP A 88 -4.49 -5.85 -11.38
CA ASP A 88 -5.78 -5.90 -12.08
C ASP A 88 -6.90 -6.55 -11.24
N LYS A 89 -6.55 -7.34 -10.22
CA LYS A 89 -7.53 -8.09 -9.39
C LYS A 89 -7.37 -7.83 -7.91
N THR A 90 -6.20 -8.11 -7.35
CA THR A 90 -5.98 -8.05 -5.89
C THR A 90 -6.08 -6.62 -5.38
N TRP A 91 -5.51 -5.66 -6.09
CA TRP A 91 -5.52 -4.26 -5.67
C TRP A 91 -6.94 -3.67 -5.66
N PRO A 92 -7.76 -3.79 -6.73
CA PRO A 92 -9.16 -3.42 -6.68
C PRO A 92 -9.92 -4.05 -5.51
N ALA A 93 -9.71 -5.34 -5.21
CA ALA A 93 -10.37 -6.01 -4.10
C ALA A 93 -9.99 -5.40 -2.73
N VAL A 94 -8.72 -5.01 -2.52
CA VAL A 94 -8.27 -4.29 -1.32
C VAL A 94 -8.95 -2.92 -1.20
N VAL A 95 -9.07 -2.19 -2.32
CA VAL A 95 -9.76 -0.88 -2.34
C VAL A 95 -11.26 -1.04 -2.09
N ASP A 96 -11.90 -2.05 -2.68
CA ASP A 96 -13.31 -2.37 -2.45
C ASP A 96 -13.58 -2.77 -1.00
N LEU A 97 -12.66 -3.48 -0.35
CA LEU A 97 -12.76 -3.76 1.08
C LEU A 97 -12.75 -2.45 1.90
N ALA A 98 -11.85 -1.52 1.59
CA ALA A 98 -11.82 -0.22 2.26
C ALA A 98 -13.12 0.59 2.01
N ALA A 99 -13.67 0.53 0.79
CA ALA A 99 -14.96 1.16 0.47
C ALA A 99 -16.12 0.55 1.26
N GLN A 100 -16.14 -0.76 1.46
CA GLN A 100 -17.16 -1.41 2.29
C GLN A 100 -17.03 -1.03 3.77
N ILE A 101 -15.80 -0.90 4.28
CA ILE A 101 -15.55 -0.40 5.64
C ILE A 101 -16.01 1.05 5.78
N ARG A 102 -15.74 1.90 4.79
CA ARG A 102 -16.26 3.29 4.73
C ARG A 102 -17.78 3.29 4.85
N ASP A 103 -18.47 2.50 4.04
CA ASP A 103 -19.92 2.48 3.99
C ASP A 103 -20.52 1.98 5.32
N TYR A 104 -19.90 0.96 5.94
CA TYR A 104 -20.27 0.53 7.28
C TYR A 104 -20.05 1.63 8.32
N ALA A 105 -18.89 2.29 8.28
CA ALA A 105 -18.53 3.35 9.20
C ALA A 105 -19.48 4.56 9.11
N GLY A 106 -19.94 4.91 7.91
CA GLY A 106 -20.95 5.96 7.71
C GLY A 106 -22.30 5.63 8.34
N ASN A 107 -22.69 4.35 8.35
CA ASN A 107 -23.93 3.86 8.96
C ASN A 107 -23.82 3.67 10.49
N ALA A 108 -22.67 3.18 10.96
CA ALA A 108 -22.39 3.04 12.39
C ALA A 108 -22.22 4.42 13.06
N GLY A 109 -21.58 5.35 12.35
CA GLY A 109 -21.47 6.77 12.68
C GLY A 109 -22.60 7.59 12.02
N GLY A 110 -22.22 8.62 11.27
CA GLY A 110 -23.14 9.57 10.64
C GLY A 110 -23.48 10.73 11.59
N THR A 111 -24.76 11.12 11.59
CA THR A 111 -25.30 12.09 12.55
C THR A 111 -25.80 11.39 13.81
N LEU A 112 -26.03 12.17 14.87
CA LEU A 112 -26.62 11.64 16.11
C LEU A 112 -27.99 10.98 15.90
N ASP A 113 -28.73 11.41 14.88
CA ASP A 113 -30.08 10.90 14.57
C ASP A 113 -30.07 9.74 13.57
N SER A 114 -28.97 9.54 12.84
CA SER A 114 -28.84 8.50 11.80
C SER A 114 -27.95 7.33 12.20
N SER A 115 -27.19 7.44 13.29
CA SER A 115 -26.28 6.39 13.76
C SER A 115 -27.03 5.19 14.32
N TYR A 116 -26.81 4.02 13.73
CA TYR A 116 -27.37 2.78 14.27
C TYR A 116 -26.81 2.43 15.65
N TYR A 117 -25.53 2.72 15.92
CA TYR A 117 -24.94 2.42 17.23
C TYR A 117 -25.46 3.35 18.32
N LYS A 118 -25.65 4.64 18.02
CA LYS A 118 -26.32 5.53 18.95
C LYS A 118 -27.76 5.09 19.21
N ALA A 119 -28.52 4.74 18.17
CA ALA A 119 -29.88 4.24 18.31
C ALA A 119 -29.94 2.97 19.19
N ILE A 120 -29.07 1.99 18.95
CA ILE A 120 -28.96 0.78 19.77
C ILE A 120 -28.68 1.15 21.24
N LEU A 121 -27.71 2.04 21.50
CA LEU A 121 -27.36 2.42 22.87
C LEU A 121 -28.52 3.12 23.59
N ASP A 122 -29.20 4.04 22.92
CA ASP A 122 -30.33 4.77 23.49
C ASP A 122 -31.50 3.80 23.77
N TRP A 123 -31.82 2.89 22.84
CA TRP A 123 -32.86 1.89 23.04
C TRP A 123 -32.53 0.91 24.16
N VAL A 124 -31.27 0.47 24.30
CA VAL A 124 -30.88 -0.42 25.40
C VAL A 124 -30.99 0.30 26.75
N LYS A 125 -30.56 1.57 26.83
CA LYS A 125 -30.71 2.38 28.07
C LYS A 125 -32.18 2.54 28.46
N GLU A 126 -33.05 2.80 27.48
CA GLU A 126 -34.50 2.89 27.72
C GLU A 126 -35.08 1.53 28.13
N TYR A 127 -34.67 0.45 27.46
CA TYR A 127 -35.11 -0.92 27.75
C TYR A 127 -34.82 -1.33 29.19
N CYS A 128 -33.63 -0.98 29.69
CA CYS A 128 -33.17 -1.31 31.03
C CYS A 128 -33.82 -0.47 32.14
N THR A 129 -34.45 0.67 31.80
CA THR A 129 -35.00 1.62 32.79
C THR A 129 -36.53 1.69 32.77
N THR A 130 -37.16 1.41 31.63
CA THR A 130 -38.62 1.45 31.49
C THR A 130 -39.31 0.35 32.28
N LYS A 131 -40.51 0.66 32.79
CA LYS A 131 -41.39 -0.28 33.51
C LYS A 131 -42.60 -0.71 32.68
N ASP A 132 -42.75 -0.17 31.48
CA ASP A 132 -43.83 -0.50 30.55
C ASP A 132 -43.46 -1.75 29.75
N ASP A 133 -44.20 -2.84 29.95
CA ASP A 133 -43.97 -4.12 29.29
C ASP A 133 -44.22 -4.06 27.78
N SER A 134 -45.17 -3.25 27.31
CA SER A 134 -45.41 -3.04 25.89
C SER A 134 -44.23 -2.32 25.26
N LYS A 135 -43.71 -1.29 25.93
CA LYS A 135 -42.52 -0.56 25.45
C LYS A 135 -41.27 -1.45 25.46
N LYS A 136 -41.10 -2.31 26.46
CA LYS A 136 -40.02 -3.31 26.49
C LYS A 136 -40.08 -4.26 25.29
N ALA A 137 -41.27 -4.75 24.94
CA ALA A 137 -41.44 -5.63 23.80
C ALA A 137 -41.06 -4.94 22.47
N GLU A 138 -41.48 -3.67 22.30
CA GLU A 138 -41.12 -2.84 21.15
C GLU A 138 -39.60 -2.61 21.05
N LEU A 139 -38.96 -2.15 22.12
CA LEU A 139 -37.51 -1.91 22.17
C LEU A 139 -36.72 -3.19 21.91
N LYS A 140 -37.13 -4.32 22.49
CA LYS A 140 -36.52 -5.63 22.25
C LYS A 140 -36.57 -6.00 20.77
N ALA A 141 -37.72 -5.80 20.11
CA ALA A 141 -37.85 -6.06 18.69
C ALA A 141 -36.95 -5.14 17.84
N ASN A 142 -36.92 -3.84 18.12
CA ASN A 142 -36.10 -2.87 17.40
C ASN A 142 -34.59 -3.15 17.56
N ILE A 143 -34.12 -3.36 18.80
CA ILE A 143 -32.73 -3.70 19.09
C ILE A 143 -32.36 -5.00 18.38
N SER A 144 -33.17 -6.05 18.50
CA SER A 144 -32.89 -7.34 17.86
C SER A 144 -32.85 -7.24 16.33
N ALA A 145 -33.73 -6.45 15.70
CA ALA A 145 -33.72 -6.26 14.26
C ALA A 145 -32.44 -5.58 13.78
N VAL A 146 -32.13 -4.39 14.33
CA VAL A 146 -30.95 -3.62 13.92
C VAL A 146 -29.66 -4.37 14.23
N VAL A 147 -29.54 -5.01 15.41
CA VAL A 147 -28.35 -5.80 15.75
C VAL A 147 -28.14 -6.97 14.78
N LYS A 148 -29.20 -7.67 14.37
CA LYS A 148 -29.09 -8.75 13.38
C LYS A 148 -28.64 -8.25 12.01
N ASP A 149 -29.16 -7.11 11.55
CA ASP A 149 -28.73 -6.51 10.28
C ASP A 149 -27.26 -6.09 10.31
N GLN A 150 -26.79 -5.56 11.46
CA GLN A 150 -25.39 -5.22 11.65
C GLN A 150 -24.49 -6.47 11.70
N LEU A 151 -24.92 -7.54 12.40
CA LEU A 151 -24.19 -8.81 12.42
C LEU A 151 -24.06 -9.42 11.01
N ALA A 152 -25.13 -9.41 10.21
CA ALA A 152 -25.09 -9.88 8.83
C ALA A 152 -24.11 -9.06 7.96
N SER A 153 -24.05 -7.74 8.19
CA SER A 153 -23.10 -6.86 7.50
C SER A 153 -21.66 -7.15 7.91
N ILE A 154 -21.40 -7.38 9.20
CA ILE A 154 -20.09 -7.77 9.73
C ILE A 154 -19.66 -9.14 9.21
N ASP A 155 -20.57 -10.11 9.09
CA ASP A 155 -20.26 -11.44 8.53
C ASP A 155 -19.79 -11.34 7.08
N LYS A 156 -20.45 -10.50 6.27
CA LYS A 156 -20.04 -10.22 4.89
C LYS A 156 -18.67 -9.54 4.84
N LEU A 157 -18.44 -8.51 5.67
CA LEU A 157 -17.15 -7.82 5.76
C LEU A 157 -16.05 -8.79 6.19
N SER A 158 -16.28 -9.60 7.21
CA SER A 158 -15.33 -10.58 7.72
C SER A 158 -14.96 -11.63 6.65
N THR A 159 -15.92 -12.06 5.84
CA THR A 159 -15.68 -12.96 4.70
C THR A 159 -14.76 -12.29 3.66
N ASN A 160 -15.03 -11.04 3.32
CA ASN A 160 -14.22 -10.29 2.35
C ASN A 160 -12.81 -9.99 2.87
N VAL A 161 -12.67 -9.68 4.16
CA VAL A 161 -11.38 -9.51 4.85
C VAL A 161 -10.55 -10.80 4.75
N LYS A 162 -11.16 -11.95 5.06
CA LYS A 162 -10.50 -13.27 4.98
C LYS A 162 -10.03 -13.58 3.57
N SER A 163 -10.92 -13.41 2.58
CA SER A 163 -10.58 -13.63 1.18
C SER A 163 -9.44 -12.70 0.71
N THR A 164 -9.49 -11.42 1.06
CA THR A 164 -8.42 -10.46 0.76
C THR A 164 -7.10 -10.89 1.39
N LYS A 165 -7.12 -11.30 2.66
CA LYS A 165 -5.93 -11.79 3.38
C LYS A 165 -5.31 -13.02 2.72
N GLU A 166 -6.14 -13.95 2.25
CA GLU A 166 -5.69 -15.15 1.52
C GLU A 166 -5.04 -14.78 0.19
N THR A 167 -5.66 -13.91 -0.62
CA THR A 167 -5.07 -13.44 -1.88
C THR A 167 -3.74 -12.71 -1.67
N LEU A 168 -3.63 -11.88 -0.62
CA LEU A 168 -2.35 -11.22 -0.28
C LEU A 168 -1.28 -12.25 0.10
N LYS A 169 -1.62 -13.32 0.84
CA LYS A 169 -0.69 -14.41 1.20
C LYS A 169 -0.25 -15.24 0.00
N GLU A 170 -1.16 -15.49 -0.94
CA GLU A 170 -0.81 -16.18 -2.20
C GLU A 170 0.17 -15.35 -3.02
N PHE A 171 -0.07 -14.04 -3.12
CA PHE A 171 0.84 -13.12 -3.77
C PHE A 171 2.21 -13.05 -3.07
N ASP A 172 2.25 -12.97 -1.74
CA ASP A 172 3.48 -13.00 -0.95
C ASP A 172 4.29 -14.28 -1.22
N THR A 173 3.64 -15.46 -1.21
CA THR A 173 4.30 -16.74 -1.51
C THR A 173 4.92 -16.76 -2.91
N LYS A 174 4.17 -16.31 -3.94
CA LYS A 174 4.67 -16.24 -5.32
C LYS A 174 5.85 -15.27 -5.42
N THR A 175 5.73 -14.09 -4.82
CA THR A 175 6.76 -13.04 -4.85
C THR A 175 8.03 -13.48 -4.13
N GLN A 176 7.93 -14.21 -3.01
CA GLN A 176 9.10 -14.77 -2.31
C GLN A 176 9.83 -15.81 -3.16
N THR A 177 9.09 -16.68 -3.85
CA THR A 177 9.67 -17.67 -4.76
C THR A 177 10.43 -16.99 -5.90
N GLN A 178 9.82 -15.97 -6.50
CA GLN A 178 10.43 -15.17 -7.57
C GLN A 178 11.64 -14.37 -7.08
N SER A 179 11.57 -13.81 -5.88
CA SER A 179 12.70 -13.11 -5.24
C SER A 179 13.89 -14.06 -5.04
N ALA A 180 13.66 -15.30 -4.60
CA ALA A 180 14.71 -16.29 -4.46
C ALA A 180 15.32 -16.70 -5.82
N ALA A 181 14.49 -16.88 -6.85
CA ALA A 181 14.96 -17.17 -8.21
C ALA A 181 15.81 -16.02 -8.77
N LEU A 182 15.32 -14.78 -8.64
CA LEU A 182 16.05 -13.60 -9.11
C LEU A 182 17.36 -13.39 -8.37
N ASN A 183 17.39 -13.63 -7.06
CA ASN A 183 18.61 -13.60 -6.27
C ASN A 183 19.64 -14.63 -6.74
N ASN A 184 19.20 -15.82 -7.15
CA ASN A 184 20.09 -16.82 -7.75
C ASN A 184 20.69 -16.34 -9.07
N HIS A 185 19.86 -15.79 -9.96
CA HIS A 185 20.32 -15.20 -11.22
C HIS A 185 21.31 -14.06 -10.98
N LYS A 186 21.02 -13.17 -10.03
CA LYS A 186 21.91 -12.08 -9.61
C LYS A 186 23.29 -12.60 -9.20
N ARG A 187 23.33 -13.62 -8.34
CA ARG A 187 24.61 -14.22 -7.90
C ARG A 187 25.39 -14.82 -9.05
N LYS A 188 24.74 -15.53 -9.97
CA LYS A 188 25.41 -16.06 -11.17
C LYS A 188 25.99 -14.96 -12.05
N VAL A 189 25.23 -13.90 -12.33
CA VAL A 189 25.71 -12.75 -13.12
C VAL A 189 26.91 -12.11 -12.42
N MET A 190 26.85 -11.95 -11.09
CA MET A 190 27.99 -11.46 -10.31
C MET A 190 29.24 -12.32 -10.49
N ASP A 191 29.10 -13.64 -10.39
CA ASP A 191 30.21 -14.59 -10.53
C ASP A 191 30.80 -14.57 -11.94
N LEU A 192 29.96 -14.53 -12.98
CA LEU A 192 30.35 -14.45 -14.39
C LEU A 192 31.13 -13.17 -14.71
N LEU A 193 30.78 -12.07 -14.05
CA LEU A 193 31.43 -10.76 -14.20
C LEU A 193 32.63 -10.54 -13.27
N GLY A 194 33.21 -11.61 -12.73
CA GLY A 194 34.44 -11.54 -11.93
C GLY A 194 34.23 -11.27 -10.44
N GLY A 195 33.02 -11.45 -9.91
CA GLY A 195 32.73 -11.41 -8.49
C GLY A 195 32.73 -10.00 -7.88
N SER A 196 33.22 -9.87 -6.64
CA SER A 196 33.13 -8.65 -5.82
C SER A 196 34.35 -7.74 -5.86
N GLU A 197 35.31 -7.97 -6.77
CA GLU A 197 36.54 -7.20 -6.89
C GLU A 197 36.75 -6.66 -8.32
N GLY A 198 37.68 -5.72 -8.52
CA GLY A 198 37.98 -5.17 -9.84
C GLY A 198 37.08 -4.02 -10.31
N ARG A 199 37.17 -3.67 -11.61
CA ARG A 199 36.51 -2.48 -12.20
C ARG A 199 34.98 -2.59 -12.14
N ILE A 200 34.42 -3.75 -12.47
CA ILE A 200 32.96 -3.98 -12.44
C ILE A 200 32.43 -3.83 -11.00
N ALA A 201 33.11 -4.40 -10.01
CA ALA A 201 32.71 -4.24 -8.61
C ALA A 201 32.77 -2.78 -8.13
N ALA A 202 33.77 -2.01 -8.58
CA ALA A 202 33.85 -0.59 -8.28
C ALA A 202 32.68 0.19 -8.92
N LEU A 203 32.32 -0.11 -10.17
CA LEU A 203 31.19 0.50 -10.87
C LEU A 203 29.85 0.14 -10.21
N ARG A 204 29.64 -1.13 -9.84
CA ARG A 204 28.48 -1.58 -9.05
C ARG A 204 28.31 -0.75 -7.78
N LYS A 205 29.39 -0.51 -7.04
CA LYS A 205 29.34 0.26 -5.80
C LYS A 205 28.93 1.71 -6.06
N GLN A 206 29.46 2.35 -7.10
CA GLN A 206 29.10 3.72 -7.47
C GLN A 206 27.64 3.83 -7.91
N ILE A 207 27.20 2.90 -8.76
CA ILE A 207 25.82 2.80 -9.23
C ILE A 207 24.87 2.59 -8.05
N LYS A 208 25.20 1.68 -7.13
CA LYS A 208 24.39 1.45 -5.93
C LYS A 208 24.27 2.71 -5.07
N THR A 209 25.37 3.44 -4.85
CA THR A 209 25.31 4.71 -4.10
C THR A 209 24.37 5.71 -4.77
N ASN A 210 24.44 5.87 -6.10
CA ASN A 210 23.53 6.75 -6.82
C ASN A 210 22.07 6.27 -6.73
N GLN A 211 21.83 4.96 -6.76
CA GLN A 211 20.48 4.39 -6.59
C GLN A 211 19.93 4.60 -5.17
N ASP A 212 20.78 4.46 -4.15
CA ASP A 212 20.40 4.69 -2.74
C ASP A 212 20.06 6.19 -2.52
N ASP A 213 20.84 7.11 -3.10
CA ASP A 213 20.57 8.55 -3.04
C ASP A 213 19.24 8.89 -3.73
N LEU A 214 19.01 8.32 -4.91
CA LEU A 214 17.77 8.53 -5.65
C LEU A 214 16.55 7.94 -4.92
N GLN A 215 16.71 6.80 -4.25
CA GLN A 215 15.64 6.18 -3.46
C GLN A 215 15.20 7.09 -2.32
N LYS A 216 16.14 7.74 -1.64
CA LYS A 216 15.83 8.73 -0.61
C LYS A 216 14.99 9.89 -1.15
N ASP A 217 15.39 10.45 -2.29
CA ASP A 217 14.64 11.55 -2.91
C ASP A 217 13.22 11.12 -3.33
N LYS A 218 13.04 9.86 -3.77
CA LYS A 218 11.73 9.28 -4.11
C LYS A 218 10.85 9.13 -2.87
N ASP A 219 11.38 8.59 -1.79
CA ASP A 219 10.60 8.38 -0.55
C ASP A 219 10.20 9.71 0.09
N ASP A 220 11.08 10.72 0.03
CA ASP A 220 10.76 12.08 0.46
C ASP A 220 9.67 12.73 -0.42
N TYR A 221 9.61 12.42 -1.72
CA TYR A 221 8.54 12.91 -2.60
C TYR A 221 7.21 12.22 -2.30
N ASP A 222 7.22 10.89 -2.13
CA ASP A 222 6.02 10.11 -1.84
C ASP A 222 5.39 10.50 -0.50
N TYR A 223 6.22 10.79 0.50
CA TYR A 223 5.78 11.35 1.77
C TYR A 223 5.04 12.68 1.58
N ASP A 224 5.66 13.64 0.88
CA ASP A 224 5.05 14.96 0.67
C ASP A 224 3.74 14.88 -0.12
N MET A 225 3.69 14.05 -1.16
CA MET A 225 2.47 13.85 -1.95
C MET A 225 1.36 13.16 -1.16
N THR A 226 1.73 12.22 -0.28
CA THR A 226 0.80 11.57 0.65
C THR A 226 0.23 12.58 1.63
N VAL A 227 1.07 13.39 2.27
CA VAL A 227 0.64 14.45 3.19
C VAL A 227 -0.32 15.43 2.51
N MET A 228 -0.09 15.72 1.22
CA MET A 228 -0.92 16.62 0.43
C MET A 228 -2.18 15.96 -0.16
N TYR A 229 -2.38 14.65 0.00
CA TYR A 229 -3.45 13.86 -0.66
C TYR A 229 -3.52 14.09 -2.17
N ALA A 230 -2.37 14.28 -2.81
CA ALA A 230 -2.29 14.58 -4.24
C ALA A 230 -2.25 13.28 -5.07
N GLN A 231 -2.75 13.35 -6.31
CA GLN A 231 -2.56 12.26 -7.26
C GLN A 231 -1.08 12.14 -7.62
N ILE A 232 -0.55 10.92 -7.53
CA ILE A 232 0.84 10.63 -7.84
C ILE A 232 0.92 9.98 -9.22
N SER A 233 1.77 10.54 -10.07
CA SER A 233 2.21 9.92 -11.31
C SER A 233 3.65 9.47 -11.18
N TYR A 234 3.95 8.30 -11.76
CA TYR A 234 5.30 7.78 -11.89
C TYR A 234 5.66 7.61 -13.36
N ALA A 235 6.94 7.74 -13.65
CA ALA A 235 7.56 7.22 -14.86
C ALA A 235 8.44 6.03 -14.48
N TRP A 236 8.57 5.07 -15.38
CA TRP A 236 9.53 3.99 -15.27
C TRP A 236 10.67 4.24 -16.24
N ILE A 237 11.88 4.37 -15.70
CA ILE A 237 13.09 4.57 -16.50
C ILE A 237 13.98 3.34 -16.37
N PRO A 238 14.43 2.74 -17.48
CA PRO A 238 15.37 1.63 -17.45
C PRO A 238 16.58 1.92 -16.54
N ILE A 239 17.04 0.94 -15.75
CA ILE A 239 18.19 1.04 -14.80
C ILE A 239 17.89 1.86 -13.53
N ILE A 240 16.97 2.82 -13.61
CA ILE A 240 16.55 3.68 -12.49
C ILE A 240 15.31 3.13 -11.76
N GLY A 241 14.40 2.45 -12.48
CA GLY A 241 13.11 1.99 -11.98
C GLY A 241 12.06 3.10 -11.96
N ASN A 242 11.08 2.98 -11.06
CA ASN A 242 10.03 3.97 -10.91
C ASN A 242 10.53 5.26 -10.27
N ILE A 243 10.17 6.40 -10.83
CA ILE A 243 10.52 7.74 -10.36
C ILE A 243 9.29 8.66 -10.52
N PRO A 244 9.13 9.71 -9.71
CA PRO A 244 8.04 10.67 -9.89
C PRO A 244 7.97 11.22 -11.32
N GLY A 245 6.82 11.07 -11.98
CA GLY A 245 6.65 11.35 -13.40
C GLY A 245 6.45 12.82 -13.72
N ALA A 246 5.63 13.54 -12.95
CA ALA A 246 5.37 14.96 -13.14
C ALA A 246 5.67 15.75 -11.87
N ILE A 247 6.80 16.47 -11.83
CA ILE A 247 7.11 17.39 -10.73
C ILE A 247 6.49 18.76 -11.05
N THR A 248 5.25 18.97 -10.62
CA THR A 248 4.46 20.16 -10.99
C THR A 248 4.54 21.31 -10.00
N MET A 249 4.95 21.04 -8.75
CA MET A 249 4.95 22.05 -7.68
C MET A 249 6.33 22.63 -7.42
N GLY A 250 6.44 23.96 -7.34
CA GLY A 250 7.73 24.63 -7.17
C GLY A 250 8.45 24.34 -5.85
N VAL A 251 7.72 23.89 -4.83
CA VAL A 251 8.32 23.37 -3.58
C VAL A 251 9.23 22.16 -3.81
N PHE A 252 9.09 21.46 -4.95
CA PHE A 252 9.89 20.29 -5.31
C PHE A 252 11.04 20.60 -6.28
N ALA A 253 11.26 21.85 -6.68
CA ALA A 253 12.33 22.19 -7.62
C ALA A 253 13.73 21.78 -7.10
N GLY A 254 13.97 21.90 -5.79
CA GLY A 254 15.22 21.43 -5.18
C GLY A 254 15.40 19.90 -5.24
N LYS A 255 14.32 19.14 -5.00
CA LYS A 255 14.32 17.66 -5.11
C LYS A 255 14.51 17.22 -6.56
N ALA A 256 13.81 17.88 -7.49
CA ALA A 256 13.97 17.66 -8.93
C ALA A 256 15.43 17.86 -9.39
N ALA A 257 16.09 18.92 -8.91
CA ALA A 257 17.49 19.19 -9.23
C ALA A 257 18.43 18.11 -8.67
N ALA A 258 18.21 17.64 -7.43
CA ALA A 258 18.99 16.57 -6.82
C ALA A 258 18.84 15.23 -7.58
N MET A 259 17.61 14.87 -7.96
CA MET A 259 17.33 13.71 -8.80
C MET A 259 18.03 13.83 -10.16
N MET A 260 17.94 14.99 -10.82
CA MET A 260 18.59 15.26 -12.11
C MET A 260 20.11 15.07 -12.03
N ASP A 261 20.74 15.64 -11.01
CA ASP A 261 22.20 15.51 -10.78
C ASP A 261 22.62 14.06 -10.56
N THR A 262 21.82 13.29 -9.82
CA THR A 262 22.08 11.87 -9.53
C THR A 262 21.91 11.01 -10.78
N ILE A 263 20.90 11.29 -11.60
CA ILE A 263 20.68 10.60 -12.88
C ILE A 263 21.83 10.87 -13.86
N HIS A 264 22.31 12.12 -13.98
CA HIS A 264 23.48 12.43 -14.80
C HIS A 264 24.74 11.68 -14.33
N LYS A 265 24.97 11.58 -13.02
CA LYS A 265 26.10 10.80 -12.46
C LYS A 265 25.98 9.33 -12.82
N LEU A 266 24.78 8.76 -12.74
CA LEU A 266 24.51 7.38 -13.10
C LEU A 266 24.76 7.13 -14.59
N GLU A 267 24.19 7.96 -15.47
CA GLU A 267 24.35 7.86 -16.91
C GLU A 267 25.83 7.95 -17.29
N LYS A 268 26.55 8.95 -16.77
CA LYS A 268 27.98 9.12 -17.00
C LYS A 268 28.81 7.90 -16.55
N THR A 269 28.49 7.34 -15.38
CA THR A 269 29.20 6.16 -14.85
C THR A 269 29.09 4.96 -15.79
N ILE A 270 27.97 4.83 -16.50
CA ILE A 270 27.71 3.73 -17.45
C ILE A 270 28.25 4.07 -18.85
N SER A 271 28.08 5.32 -19.32
CA SER A 271 28.44 5.74 -20.68
C SER A 271 29.94 5.92 -20.91
N ASP A 272 30.72 6.16 -19.85
CA ASP A 272 32.19 6.32 -19.95
C ASP A 272 32.92 4.97 -20.20
N GLU A 273 32.20 3.84 -20.19
CA GLU A 273 32.75 2.51 -20.41
C GLU A 273 32.63 2.04 -21.86
N GLN A 274 33.47 1.06 -22.25
CA GLN A 274 33.34 0.41 -23.56
C GLN A 274 32.00 -0.33 -23.70
N ALA A 275 31.49 -0.47 -24.92
CA ALA A 275 30.14 -1.00 -25.19
C ALA A 275 29.85 -2.34 -24.49
N GLU A 276 30.81 -3.29 -24.51
CA GLU A 276 30.64 -4.60 -23.86
C GLU A 276 30.46 -4.47 -22.34
N LEU A 277 31.37 -3.72 -21.71
CA LEU A 277 31.35 -3.48 -20.27
C LEU A 277 30.11 -2.68 -19.86
N ALA A 278 29.67 -1.73 -20.69
CA ALA A 278 28.44 -0.98 -20.46
C ALA A 278 27.20 -1.89 -20.51
N ALA A 279 27.10 -2.81 -21.49
CA ALA A 279 25.98 -3.74 -21.60
C ALA A 279 25.90 -4.68 -20.38
N ASP A 280 27.03 -5.25 -19.97
CA ASP A 280 27.12 -6.11 -18.78
C ASP A 280 26.72 -5.37 -17.51
N ILE A 281 27.19 -4.13 -17.32
CA ILE A 281 26.84 -3.30 -16.16
C ILE A 281 25.35 -2.94 -16.15
N LYS A 282 24.75 -2.66 -17.31
CA LYS A 282 23.32 -2.36 -17.40
C LYS A 282 22.48 -3.56 -16.96
N LEU A 283 22.82 -4.75 -17.43
CA LEU A 283 22.14 -5.99 -17.03
C LEU A 283 22.34 -6.26 -15.53
N ASP A 284 23.57 -6.18 -15.05
CA ASP A 284 23.91 -6.37 -13.65
C ASP A 284 23.17 -5.36 -12.74
N THR A 285 23.11 -4.10 -13.15
CA THR A 285 22.41 -3.05 -12.40
C THR A 285 20.91 -3.31 -12.34
N ASP A 286 20.30 -3.70 -13.46
CA ASP A 286 18.89 -4.00 -13.52
C ASP A 286 18.51 -5.18 -12.60
N ILE A 287 19.25 -6.28 -12.67
CA ILE A 287 18.94 -7.46 -11.85
C ILE A 287 19.12 -7.17 -10.34
N HIS A 288 20.11 -6.36 -9.97
CA HIS A 288 20.29 -5.91 -8.58
C HIS A 288 19.14 -5.03 -8.11
N ARG A 289 18.73 -4.06 -8.95
CA ARG A 289 17.61 -3.17 -8.66
C ARG A 289 16.31 -3.97 -8.51
N MET A 290 16.05 -4.90 -9.41
CA MET A 290 14.83 -5.69 -9.40
C MET A 290 14.80 -6.68 -8.22
N ASP A 291 15.94 -7.26 -7.82
CA ASP A 291 16.05 -8.05 -6.58
C ASP A 291 15.73 -7.20 -5.33
N ALA A 292 16.26 -5.98 -5.24
CA ALA A 292 15.95 -5.07 -4.14
C ALA A 292 14.45 -4.67 -4.13
N SER A 293 13.90 -4.36 -5.30
CA SER A 293 12.50 -4.00 -5.52
C SER A 293 11.55 -5.13 -5.09
N LEU A 294 11.85 -6.38 -5.47
CA LEU A 294 11.08 -7.54 -5.00
C LEU A 294 11.19 -7.76 -3.48
N GLN A 295 12.37 -7.57 -2.89
CA GLN A 295 12.53 -7.70 -1.43
C GLN A 295 11.72 -6.64 -0.67
N ASN A 296 11.67 -5.42 -1.20
CA ASN A 296 10.83 -4.35 -0.66
C ASN A 296 9.35 -4.69 -0.81
N LEU A 297 8.94 -5.21 -1.96
CA LEU A 297 7.57 -5.69 -2.19
C LEU A 297 7.17 -6.81 -1.20
N VAL A 298 8.05 -7.78 -0.95
CA VAL A 298 7.85 -8.84 0.07
C VAL A 298 7.71 -8.26 1.48
N THR A 299 8.45 -7.20 1.79
CA THR A 299 8.33 -6.53 3.09
C THR A 299 7.00 -5.80 3.23
N MET A 300 6.59 -5.07 2.19
CA MET A 300 5.34 -4.30 2.18
C MET A 300 4.10 -5.19 2.19
N ILE A 301 4.08 -6.29 1.43
CA ILE A 301 2.95 -7.22 1.43
C ILE A 301 2.76 -7.89 2.80
N LYS A 302 3.84 -8.19 3.53
CA LYS A 302 3.75 -8.69 4.92
C LYS A 302 3.10 -7.67 5.84
N GLY A 303 3.48 -6.40 5.72
CA GLY A 303 2.82 -5.29 6.42
C GLY A 303 1.32 -5.23 6.12
N ALA A 304 0.95 -5.33 4.84
CA ALA A 304 -0.45 -5.34 4.41
C ALA A 304 -1.23 -6.55 4.97
N ILE A 305 -0.65 -7.76 4.95
CA ILE A 305 -1.26 -8.97 5.56
C ILE A 305 -1.50 -8.77 7.06
N THR A 306 -0.54 -8.16 7.78
CA THR A 306 -0.71 -7.84 9.20
C THR A 306 -1.83 -6.82 9.40
N ALA A 307 -1.91 -5.76 8.60
CA ALA A 307 -2.97 -4.77 8.68
C ALA A 307 -4.37 -5.40 8.46
N VAL A 308 -4.52 -6.23 7.42
CA VAL A 308 -5.77 -6.97 7.18
C VAL A 308 -6.11 -7.92 8.33
N GLY A 309 -5.11 -8.55 8.94
CA GLY A 309 -5.31 -9.39 10.12
C GLY A 309 -5.82 -8.61 11.35
N LYS A 310 -5.44 -7.34 11.51
CA LYS A 310 -6.00 -6.48 12.56
C LYS A 310 -7.45 -6.11 12.27
N ILE A 311 -7.77 -5.80 11.01
CA ILE A 311 -9.14 -5.53 10.57
C ILE A 311 -10.04 -6.76 10.82
N GLU A 312 -9.54 -7.97 10.54
CA GLU A 312 -10.22 -9.22 10.85
C GLU A 312 -10.57 -9.33 12.34
N GLY A 313 -9.59 -9.13 13.22
CA GLY A 313 -9.81 -9.16 14.67
C GLY A 313 -10.74 -8.05 15.17
N ALA A 314 -10.70 -6.86 14.56
CA ALA A 314 -11.62 -5.78 14.90
C ALA A 314 -13.08 -6.18 14.62
N TRP A 315 -13.37 -6.79 13.48
CA TRP A 315 -14.72 -7.27 13.15
C TRP A 315 -15.20 -8.38 14.08
N GLU A 316 -14.32 -9.30 14.50
CA GLU A 316 -14.66 -10.33 15.49
C GLU A 316 -15.08 -9.70 16.83
N ILE A 317 -14.35 -8.68 17.30
CA ILE A 317 -14.67 -7.99 18.56
C ILE A 317 -15.99 -7.22 18.42
N ILE A 318 -16.18 -6.45 17.33
CA ILE A 318 -17.40 -5.66 17.11
C ILE A 318 -18.62 -6.59 16.99
N GLY A 319 -18.50 -7.71 16.27
CA GLY A 319 -19.54 -8.73 16.19
C GLY A 319 -19.86 -9.34 17.56
N GLY A 320 -18.83 -9.61 18.37
CA GLY A 320 -19.00 -10.06 19.76
C GLY A 320 -19.73 -9.04 20.64
N ASP A 321 -19.39 -7.75 20.53
CA ASP A 321 -20.05 -6.66 21.26
C ASP A 321 -21.56 -6.61 20.92
N LEU A 322 -21.90 -6.66 19.63
CA LEU A 322 -23.28 -6.68 19.14
C LEU A 322 -24.05 -7.92 19.58
N GLN A 323 -23.43 -9.11 19.51
CA GLN A 323 -24.03 -10.35 19.99
C GLN A 323 -24.32 -10.28 21.50
N GLY A 324 -23.41 -9.70 22.29
CA GLY A 324 -23.61 -9.46 23.71
C GLY A 324 -24.81 -8.54 24.01
N ILE A 325 -25.03 -7.51 23.19
CA ILE A 325 -26.22 -6.65 23.29
C ILE A 325 -27.49 -7.42 22.95
N HIS A 326 -27.47 -8.23 21.89
CA HIS A 326 -28.59 -9.08 21.52
C HIS A 326 -28.97 -10.05 22.66
N ASP A 327 -27.98 -10.65 23.32
CA ASP A 327 -28.21 -11.59 24.41
C ASP A 327 -28.67 -10.88 25.71
N LEU A 328 -28.25 -9.63 25.93
CA LEU A 328 -28.75 -8.79 27.03
C LEU A 328 -30.26 -8.56 26.91
N VAL A 329 -30.76 -8.19 25.73
CA VAL A 329 -32.20 -7.95 25.54
C VAL A 329 -32.99 -9.25 25.50
N LYS A 330 -32.39 -10.35 25.02
CA LYS A 330 -33.00 -11.68 25.06
C LYS A 330 -33.26 -12.16 26.49
N ASN A 331 -32.32 -11.88 27.40
CA ASN A 331 -32.35 -12.28 28.82
C ASN A 331 -32.97 -11.22 29.76
N ASP A 332 -33.85 -10.38 29.23
CA ASP A 332 -34.59 -9.35 29.95
C ASP A 332 -33.74 -8.40 30.80
N GLY A 333 -32.60 -7.98 30.26
CA GLY A 333 -31.70 -6.99 30.88
C GLY A 333 -30.87 -7.54 32.04
N LYS A 334 -30.97 -8.84 32.34
CA LYS A 334 -30.18 -9.54 33.39
C LYS A 334 -28.81 -9.97 32.86
N HIS A 335 -28.12 -9.07 32.17
CA HIS A 335 -26.82 -9.36 31.57
C HIS A 335 -25.75 -8.36 32.07
N PRO A 336 -24.49 -8.81 32.30
CA PRO A 336 -23.43 -7.95 32.83
C PRO A 336 -23.16 -6.67 32.02
N LEU A 337 -23.47 -6.67 30.72
CA LEU A 337 -23.29 -5.50 29.85
C LEU A 337 -24.20 -4.31 30.16
N ASN A 338 -25.26 -4.48 30.97
CA ASN A 338 -26.19 -3.39 31.29
C ASN A 338 -25.46 -2.19 31.94
N GLU A 339 -24.61 -2.46 32.93
CA GLU A 339 -23.84 -1.43 33.63
C GLU A 339 -22.78 -0.77 32.72
N VAL A 340 -22.25 -1.51 31.76
CA VAL A 340 -21.30 -0.99 30.77
C VAL A 340 -22.02 -0.01 29.85
N ILE A 341 -23.14 -0.43 29.25
CA ILE A 341 -23.92 0.37 28.31
C ILE A 341 -24.44 1.66 28.95
N ALA A 342 -24.83 1.62 30.22
CA ALA A 342 -25.28 2.79 30.96
C ALA A 342 -24.23 3.92 31.03
N ARG A 343 -22.93 3.57 30.96
CA ARG A 343 -21.81 4.52 31.02
C ARG A 343 -21.31 4.99 29.65
N LEU A 344 -21.74 4.34 28.56
CA LEU A 344 -21.26 4.68 27.21
C LEU A 344 -21.77 6.04 26.76
N ASP A 345 -20.86 6.82 26.20
CA ASP A 345 -21.14 8.06 25.51
C ASP A 345 -21.35 7.78 24.01
N GLY A 346 -22.61 7.78 23.58
CA GLY A 346 -22.97 7.53 22.18
C GLY A 346 -22.37 8.55 21.21
N ASN A 347 -22.14 9.79 21.65
CA ASN A 347 -21.56 10.82 20.79
C ASN A 347 -20.09 10.49 20.47
N LYS A 348 -19.32 10.05 21.48
CA LYS A 348 -17.92 9.62 21.27
C LYS A 348 -17.83 8.41 20.34
N ILE A 349 -18.79 7.48 20.40
CA ILE A 349 -18.83 6.32 19.51
C ILE A 349 -19.08 6.77 18.07
N VAL A 350 -20.05 7.68 17.87
CA VAL A 350 -20.33 8.27 16.55
C VAL A 350 -19.10 9.00 16.00
N GLU A 351 -18.43 9.81 16.80
CA GLU A 351 -17.22 10.55 16.41
C GLU A 351 -16.10 9.60 15.96
N LYS A 352 -15.87 8.51 16.69
CA LYS A 352 -14.84 7.50 16.32
C LYS A 352 -15.16 6.84 14.98
N TRP A 353 -16.41 6.45 14.74
CA TRP A 353 -16.83 5.86 13.46
C TRP A 353 -16.76 6.85 12.29
N ASN A 354 -17.12 8.11 12.53
CA ASN A 354 -16.93 9.17 11.53
C ASN A 354 -15.45 9.36 11.17
N GLY A 355 -14.55 9.24 12.14
CA GLY A 355 -13.11 9.21 11.89
C GLY A 355 -12.72 8.10 10.91
N VAL A 356 -13.17 6.86 11.15
CA VAL A 356 -12.91 5.73 10.23
C VAL A 356 -13.50 6.00 8.84
N HIS A 357 -14.72 6.51 8.76
CA HIS A 357 -15.35 6.90 7.49
C HIS A 357 -14.49 7.91 6.71
N ASP A 358 -13.97 8.94 7.38
CA ASP A 358 -13.16 9.97 6.73
C ASP A 358 -11.80 9.42 6.26
N TYR A 359 -11.14 8.60 7.07
CA TYR A 359 -9.85 8.00 6.69
C TYR A 359 -10.00 7.02 5.52
N THR A 360 -11.03 6.19 5.53
CA THR A 360 -11.31 5.25 4.43
C THR A 360 -11.77 5.97 3.17
N THR A 361 -12.54 7.05 3.28
CA THR A 361 -12.89 7.91 2.14
C THR A 361 -11.65 8.47 1.46
N LYS A 362 -10.73 9.03 2.25
CA LYS A 362 -9.44 9.53 1.73
C LYS A 362 -8.68 8.43 1.01
N TYR A 363 -8.50 7.28 1.65
CA TYR A 363 -7.82 6.13 1.07
C TYR A 363 -8.43 5.70 -0.28
N VAL A 364 -9.74 5.50 -0.34
CA VAL A 364 -10.42 5.05 -1.58
C VAL A 364 -10.22 6.06 -2.72
N ASN A 365 -10.21 7.35 -2.41
CA ASN A 365 -10.06 8.40 -3.42
C ASN A 365 -8.63 8.53 -3.98
N THR A 366 -7.62 8.02 -3.27
CA THR A 366 -6.20 8.18 -3.60
C THR A 366 -5.45 6.86 -3.78
N ALA A 367 -6.11 5.72 -3.59
CA ALA A 367 -5.48 4.40 -3.68
C ALA A 367 -4.99 4.01 -5.09
N PHE A 368 -5.49 4.66 -6.14
CA PHE A 368 -5.02 4.39 -7.50
C PHE A 368 -3.98 5.42 -7.92
N ILE A 369 -2.80 4.94 -8.28
CA ILE A 369 -1.80 5.74 -9.00
C ILE A 369 -2.12 5.72 -10.50
N SER A 370 -1.74 6.78 -11.20
CA SER A 370 -1.86 6.81 -12.67
C SER A 370 -1.03 5.70 -13.30
N GLU A 371 -1.44 5.28 -14.50
CA GLU A 371 -0.64 4.36 -15.31
C GLU A 371 0.79 4.90 -15.47
N VAL A 372 1.75 4.01 -15.26
CA VAL A 372 3.17 4.38 -15.27
C VAL A 372 3.67 4.41 -16.70
N GLU A 373 4.18 5.56 -17.13
CA GLU A 373 4.75 5.73 -18.47
C GLU A 373 6.21 5.24 -18.49
N THR A 374 6.57 4.41 -19.48
CA THR A 374 7.98 4.10 -19.75
C THR A 374 8.65 5.30 -20.43
N LYS A 375 9.77 5.77 -19.87
CA LYS A 375 10.56 6.88 -20.42
C LYS A 375 12.02 6.50 -20.54
N ASP A 376 12.69 7.02 -21.56
CA ASP A 376 14.15 7.02 -21.57
C ASP A 376 14.70 8.14 -20.64
N ILE A 377 15.98 8.01 -20.27
CA ILE A 377 16.65 8.94 -19.35
C ILE A 377 16.60 10.38 -19.88
N ASN A 378 16.83 10.60 -21.17
CA ASN A 378 16.91 11.94 -21.77
C ASN A 378 15.55 12.63 -21.80
N GLN A 379 14.50 11.88 -22.13
CA GLN A 379 13.14 12.39 -22.07
C GLN A 379 12.81 12.87 -20.67
N TYR A 380 13.12 12.06 -19.65
CA TYR A 380 12.83 12.42 -18.27
C TYR A 380 13.65 13.62 -17.76
N LEU A 381 14.96 13.65 -18.07
CA LEU A 381 15.83 14.77 -17.70
C LEU A 381 15.33 16.09 -18.30
N LYS A 382 14.86 16.08 -19.55
CA LYS A 382 14.26 17.26 -20.19
C LYS A 382 13.00 17.72 -19.47
N GLU A 383 12.13 16.79 -19.09
CA GLU A 383 10.91 17.11 -18.32
C GLU A 383 11.24 17.70 -16.95
N LEU A 384 12.26 17.17 -16.26
CA LEU A 384 12.77 17.73 -15.01
C LEU A 384 13.30 19.15 -15.19
N GLU A 385 14.10 19.38 -16.24
CA GLU A 385 14.68 20.70 -16.52
C GLU A 385 13.59 21.74 -16.78
N ASP A 386 12.57 21.39 -17.58
CA ASP A 386 11.42 22.24 -17.85
C ASP A 386 10.60 22.53 -16.58
N ALA A 387 10.44 21.54 -15.69
CA ALA A 387 9.78 21.70 -14.41
C ALA A 387 10.55 22.64 -13.46
N ILE A 388 11.88 22.51 -13.39
CA ILE A 388 12.75 23.39 -12.58
C ILE A 388 12.68 24.83 -13.10
N LYS A 389 12.77 25.02 -14.42
CA LYS A 389 12.69 26.35 -15.07
C LYS A 389 11.35 27.06 -14.78
N LYS A 390 10.23 26.34 -14.87
CA LYS A 390 8.90 26.90 -14.59
C LYS A 390 8.73 27.33 -13.13
N ASN A 391 9.43 26.67 -12.22
CA ASN A 391 9.26 26.84 -10.77
C ASN A 391 10.33 27.70 -10.09
N THR A 392 11.38 28.07 -10.82
CA THR A 392 12.40 29.01 -10.32
C THR A 392 11.99 30.42 -10.72
N PRO A 393 11.68 31.33 -9.78
CA PRO A 393 11.30 32.69 -10.14
C PRO A 393 12.42 33.38 -10.91
N SER A 394 12.07 33.93 -12.08
CA SER A 394 12.95 34.77 -12.89
C SER A 394 13.48 35.92 -12.03
N LYS A 395 14.79 35.94 -11.78
CA LYS A 395 15.49 37.14 -11.29
C LYS A 395 15.55 38.17 -12.43
N HIS A 396 14.45 38.86 -12.67
CA HIS A 396 14.44 40.12 -13.41
C HIS A 396 13.49 41.08 -12.70
N ASP A 397 14.07 41.88 -11.82
CA ASP A 397 13.84 43.33 -11.71
C ASP A 397 15.20 43.99 -11.42
#